data_AF-A0A0Q5C759-F1
#
_entry.id   AF-A0A0Q5C759-F1
#
_cell.length_a   1.000
_cell.length_b   1.000
_cell.length_c   1.000
_cell.angle_alpha   90.00
_cell.angle_beta   90.00
_cell.angle_gamma   90.00
#
_symmetry.space_group_name_H-M   'P 1'
#
loop_
_entity.id
_entity.type
_entity.pdbx_description
1 polymer ?
#
loop_
_entity_poly.entity_id
_entity_poly.type
_entity_poly.pdbx_seq_one_letter_code
_entity_poly.pdbx_strand_id
1 'polypeptide(L)'
;MTRAAHRATRRRPPRRHRTLLAAGLAAALVLAGTATATALFTSRDSVQARTSSGVVTLSFTATTATTVPVAVTGLVPGGTARRLVDLTNAGSVAVSALQLESAAPVVGASTSDGLQIALDRCSQPWSSDGATCGGTITAVSPDRPATARIDLPASPALANGVTDHLRLTLRLPESAPSAAQGTTGSITLTAVGVQRPGRHV
;
A
#
# COMPACT_ATOMS: atom_id res chain seq x y z
N MET A 1 -73.12 51.11 -51.99
CA MET A 1 -73.56 50.39 -50.76
C MET A 1 -72.31 50.08 -49.92
N THR A 2 -72.34 50.46 -48.64
CA THR A 2 -71.52 49.97 -47.47
C THR A 2 -70.00 49.76 -47.64
N ARG A 3 -69.13 50.64 -47.12
CA ARG A 3 -68.59 50.75 -45.73
C ARG A 3 -67.88 49.50 -45.16
N ALA A 4 -66.59 49.71 -44.85
CA ALA A 4 -65.76 49.13 -43.78
C ALA A 4 -65.32 47.65 -43.89
N ALA A 5 -64.15 47.21 -43.42
CA ALA A 5 -62.88 47.84 -43.04
C ALA A 5 -61.90 46.72 -42.67
N HIS A 6 -60.61 47.07 -42.59
CA HIS A 6 -59.53 46.42 -41.83
C HIS A 6 -58.86 45.17 -42.43
N ARG A 7 -57.56 44.96 -42.26
CA ARG A 7 -56.39 45.82 -41.99
C ARG A 7 -55.18 44.94 -42.28
N ALA A 8 -54.21 45.53 -42.96
CA ALA A 8 -52.81 45.19 -43.11
C ALA A 8 -52.33 43.78 -42.72
N THR A 9 -51.83 43.13 -43.76
CA THR A 9 -50.92 41.99 -43.79
C THR A 9 -49.57 42.27 -43.08
N ARG A 10 -49.23 41.33 -42.20
CA ARG A 10 -47.99 40.54 -42.15
C ARG A 10 -46.64 41.16 -41.71
N ARG A 11 -45.89 40.23 -41.08
CA ARG A 11 -44.44 39.92 -41.13
C ARG A 11 -43.68 40.37 -39.86
N ARG A 12 -42.83 39.56 -39.20
CA ARG A 12 -42.02 38.37 -39.60
C ARG A 12 -41.82 37.36 -38.45
N PRO A 13 -41.54 36.07 -38.73
CA PRO A 13 -40.95 35.07 -37.82
C PRO A 13 -39.40 35.03 -38.02
N PRO A 14 -38.59 34.04 -37.56
CA PRO A 14 -38.77 32.86 -36.68
C PRO A 14 -37.72 32.85 -35.52
N ARG A 15 -37.67 31.92 -34.55
CA ARG A 15 -37.13 30.54 -34.64
C ARG A 15 -37.38 29.82 -33.32
N ARG A 16 -38.04 28.67 -33.38
CA ARG A 16 -38.23 27.71 -32.30
C ARG A 16 -37.12 26.67 -32.37
N HIS A 17 -36.42 26.43 -31.26
CA HIS A 17 -35.56 25.26 -31.10
C HIS A 17 -36.30 24.16 -30.34
N ARG A 18 -36.85 23.25 -31.14
CA ARG A 18 -36.87 21.78 -31.00
C ARG A 18 -37.08 21.17 -29.60
N THR A 19 -38.31 20.70 -29.39
CA THR A 19 -38.69 19.54 -28.59
C THR A 19 -38.04 18.25 -29.09
N LEU A 20 -37.47 17.42 -28.20
CA LEU A 20 -37.39 15.94 -28.26
C LEU A 20 -37.16 15.45 -26.82
N LEU A 21 -38.19 14.96 -26.11
CA LEU A 21 -38.51 13.53 -25.94
C LEU A 21 -37.27 12.67 -25.60
N ALA A 22 -37.10 12.34 -24.32
CA ALA A 22 -36.29 11.20 -23.90
C ALA A 22 -37.23 10.18 -23.24
N ALA A 23 -37.58 9.17 -24.04
CA ALA A 23 -38.29 7.97 -23.64
C ALA A 23 -37.41 7.13 -22.72
N GLY A 24 -38.03 6.54 -21.69
CA GLY A 24 -37.43 5.43 -20.95
C GLY A 24 -37.25 4.22 -21.85
N LEU A 25 -36.10 3.57 -21.73
CA LEU A 25 -35.87 2.20 -22.16
C LEU A 25 -34.89 1.57 -21.17
N ALA A 26 -35.41 0.60 -20.43
CA ALA A 26 -34.64 -0.32 -19.62
C ALA A 26 -33.76 -1.18 -20.55
N ALA A 27 -32.49 -1.33 -20.20
CA ALA A 27 -31.64 -2.40 -20.69
C ALA A 27 -31.16 -3.20 -19.49
N ALA A 28 -31.84 -4.32 -19.24
CA ALA A 28 -31.38 -5.35 -18.33
C ALA A 28 -30.20 -6.08 -18.98
N LEU A 29 -29.02 -6.01 -18.38
CA LEU A 29 -27.91 -6.89 -18.73
C LEU A 29 -28.04 -8.15 -17.87
N VAL A 30 -28.55 -9.22 -18.49
CA VAL A 30 -28.51 -10.57 -17.91
C VAL A 30 -27.08 -11.08 -18.03
N LEU A 31 -26.32 -11.02 -16.94
CA LEU A 31 -25.12 -11.83 -16.79
C LEU A 31 -25.54 -13.16 -16.18
N ALA A 32 -25.74 -14.14 -17.07
CA ALA A 32 -25.80 -15.54 -16.69
C ALA A 32 -24.44 -15.95 -16.10
N GLY A 33 -24.40 -16.09 -14.79
CA GLY A 33 -23.28 -16.67 -14.05
C GLY A 33 -23.83 -17.67 -13.05
N THR A 34 -24.19 -18.86 -13.51
CA THR A 34 -24.39 -20.00 -12.61
C THR A 34 -23.04 -20.50 -12.14
N ALA A 35 -22.66 -20.18 -10.90
CA ALA A 35 -21.65 -20.92 -10.15
C ALA A 35 -22.00 -20.87 -8.66
N THR A 36 -22.54 -21.99 -8.18
CA THR A 36 -22.59 -22.49 -6.80
C THR A 36 -22.42 -21.49 -5.66
N ALA A 37 -23.46 -21.30 -4.85
CA ALA A 37 -23.32 -20.85 -3.48
C ALA A 37 -22.46 -21.86 -2.71
N THR A 38 -21.14 -21.68 -2.71
CA THR A 38 -20.28 -22.29 -1.71
C THR A 38 -20.47 -21.47 -0.44
N ALA A 39 -21.03 -22.10 0.58
CA ALA A 39 -21.00 -21.58 1.94
C ALA A 39 -19.53 -21.42 2.36
N LEU A 40 -18.96 -20.24 2.13
CA LEU A 40 -17.67 -19.85 2.66
C LEU A 40 -17.89 -19.48 4.12
N PHE A 41 -17.79 -20.49 5.00
CA PHE A 41 -17.35 -20.26 6.37
C PHE A 41 -15.89 -19.80 6.31
N THR A 42 -15.70 -18.52 6.03
CA THR A 42 -14.40 -17.85 6.17
C THR A 42 -14.56 -16.93 7.36
N SER A 43 -14.06 -17.38 8.50
CA SER A 43 -13.78 -16.50 9.63
C SER A 43 -12.92 -15.35 9.08
N ARG A 44 -13.55 -14.17 8.96
CA ARG A 44 -12.88 -12.95 8.54
C ARG A 44 -12.11 -12.40 9.72
N ASP A 45 -10.89 -12.85 9.92
CA ASP A 45 -9.85 -12.02 10.52
C ASP A 45 -9.12 -11.32 9.37
N SER A 46 -9.77 -10.27 8.86
CA SER A 46 -9.14 -9.35 7.92
C SER A 46 -8.02 -8.62 8.67
N VAL A 47 -6.78 -9.05 8.43
CA VAL A 47 -5.59 -8.35 8.89
C VAL A 47 -5.52 -6.99 8.20
N GLN A 48 -5.68 -5.93 8.98
CA GLN A 48 -5.77 -4.55 8.47
C GLN A 48 -4.37 -3.93 8.39
N ALA A 49 -3.88 -3.69 7.17
CA ALA A 49 -2.84 -2.70 6.95
C ALA A 49 -3.48 -1.30 7.10
N ARG A 50 -3.17 -0.61 8.20
CA ARG A 50 -3.58 0.79 8.42
C ARG A 50 -2.34 1.67 8.39
N THR A 51 -2.39 2.73 7.59
CA THR A 51 -1.43 3.83 7.65
C THR A 51 -1.96 4.87 8.63
N SER A 52 -1.57 4.76 9.91
CA SER A 52 -1.89 5.79 10.91
C SER A 52 -0.65 6.66 11.11
N SER A 53 -0.78 7.97 10.92
CA SER A 53 0.26 8.98 11.19
C SER A 53 1.65 8.75 10.55
N GLY A 54 1.74 8.07 9.40
CA GLY A 54 3.02 7.81 8.72
C GLY A 54 3.72 6.50 9.13
N VAL A 55 3.08 5.69 9.98
CA VAL A 55 3.53 4.34 10.33
C VAL A 55 2.78 3.30 9.49
N VAL A 56 3.53 2.35 8.94
CA VAL A 56 3.04 1.19 8.21
C VAL A 56 2.88 0.04 9.20
N THR A 57 1.65 -0.37 9.49
CA THR A 57 1.43 -1.54 10.36
C THR A 57 1.42 -2.83 9.55
N LEU A 58 2.32 -3.75 9.89
CA LEU A 58 2.38 -5.12 9.41
C LEU A 58 1.97 -6.03 10.55
N SER A 59 0.83 -6.72 10.42
CA SER A 59 0.45 -7.78 11.35
C SER A 59 0.54 -9.09 10.61
N PHE A 60 1.20 -10.10 11.15
CA PHE A 60 1.32 -11.41 10.49
C PHE A 60 0.85 -12.52 11.41
N THR A 61 0.56 -13.67 10.83
CA THR A 61 0.40 -14.91 11.58
C THR A 61 1.43 -15.92 11.08
N ALA A 62 1.62 -16.98 11.86
CA ALA A 62 2.51 -18.08 11.49
C ALA A 62 2.24 -18.73 10.11
N THR A 63 1.02 -18.62 9.60
CA THR A 63 0.58 -19.27 8.36
C THR A 63 0.27 -18.29 7.24
N THR A 64 0.21 -16.99 7.54
CA THR A 64 -0.23 -15.97 6.60
C THR A 64 0.75 -14.81 6.58
N ALA A 65 1.31 -14.56 5.40
CA ALA A 65 2.16 -13.41 5.16
C ALA A 65 1.29 -12.17 4.88
N THR A 66 1.65 -11.03 5.49
CA THR A 66 0.96 -9.76 5.25
C THR A 66 1.83 -8.85 4.42
N THR A 67 1.23 -8.31 3.37
CA THR A 67 1.91 -7.54 2.34
C THR A 67 1.39 -6.11 2.34
N VAL A 68 2.29 -5.12 2.44
CA VAL A 68 1.91 -3.70 2.45
C VAL A 68 2.80 -2.87 1.52
N PRO A 69 2.20 -2.02 0.66
CA PRO A 69 2.98 -1.09 -0.15
C PRO A 69 3.48 0.08 0.69
N VAL A 70 4.74 0.43 0.50
CA VAL A 70 5.42 1.57 1.10
C VAL A 70 5.81 2.53 -0.01
N ALA A 71 5.21 3.72 -0.01
CA ALA A 71 5.46 4.71 -1.05
C ALA A 71 6.90 5.23 -1.01
N VAL A 72 7.54 5.26 -2.17
CA VAL A 72 8.83 5.91 -2.44
C VAL A 72 8.55 7.12 -3.31
N THR A 73 8.85 8.31 -2.80
CA THR A 73 8.57 9.56 -3.51
C THR A 73 9.70 10.56 -3.31
N GLY A 74 9.97 11.35 -4.36
CA GLY A 74 10.84 12.52 -4.27
C GLY A 74 12.31 12.23 -3.95
N LEU A 75 12.79 10.99 -4.16
CA LEU A 75 14.22 10.69 -4.03
C LEU A 75 14.98 11.21 -5.24
N VAL A 76 16.13 11.81 -4.94
CA VAL A 76 17.16 12.20 -5.91
C VAL A 76 18.44 11.44 -5.57
N PRO A 77 19.41 11.29 -6.49
CA PRO A 77 20.69 10.66 -6.17
C PRO A 77 21.33 11.28 -4.91
N GLY A 78 21.80 10.44 -3.99
CA GLY A 78 22.28 10.83 -2.65
C GLY A 78 21.18 11.06 -1.61
N GLY A 79 19.91 11.08 -2.03
CA GLY A 79 18.76 11.33 -1.17
C GLY A 79 18.36 10.12 -0.32
N THR A 80 17.74 10.42 0.83
CA THR A 80 17.20 9.40 1.73
C THR A 80 15.77 9.72 2.15
N ALA A 81 14.98 8.69 2.42
CA ALA A 81 13.67 8.79 3.04
C ALA A 81 13.52 7.73 4.13
N ARG A 82 12.70 8.00 5.14
CA ARG A 82 12.43 7.06 6.23
C ARG A 82 10.97 6.63 6.20
N ARG A 83 10.74 5.37 6.56
CA ARG A 83 9.41 4.79 6.71
C ARG A 83 9.38 3.98 8.00
N LEU A 84 8.38 4.23 8.81
CA LEU A 84 8.18 3.54 10.07
C LEU A 84 7.34 2.30 9.82
N VAL A 85 7.73 1.19 10.41
CA VAL A 85 7.05 -0.09 10.27
C VAL A 85 6.84 -0.68 11.66
N ASP A 86 5.58 -0.82 12.06
CA ASP A 86 5.23 -1.57 13.27
C ASP A 86 4.86 -2.99 12.86
N LEU A 87 5.70 -3.95 13.27
CA LEU A 87 5.52 -5.36 12.96
C LEU A 87 4.99 -6.11 14.17
N THR A 88 3.79 -6.69 14.09
CA THR A 88 3.13 -7.37 15.21
C THR A 88 2.79 -8.81 14.83
N ASN A 89 3.10 -9.77 15.71
CA ASN A 89 2.53 -11.11 15.58
C ASN A 89 1.10 -11.11 16.13
N ALA A 90 0.12 -11.12 15.22
CA ALA A 90 -1.30 -11.15 15.53
C ALA A 90 -1.85 -12.59 15.62
N GLY A 91 -0.99 -13.61 15.53
CA GLY A 91 -1.37 -15.01 15.71
C GLY A 91 -1.64 -15.35 17.18
N SER A 92 -1.98 -16.62 17.43
CA SER A 92 -2.20 -17.16 18.78
C SER A 92 -0.93 -17.80 19.39
N VAL A 93 0.12 -17.99 18.61
CA VAL A 93 1.36 -18.67 19.02
C VAL A 93 2.60 -17.86 18.71
N ALA A 94 3.65 -18.06 19.52
CA ALA A 94 4.96 -17.52 19.23
C ALA A 94 5.56 -18.20 17.98
N VAL A 95 6.32 -17.43 17.19
CA VAL A 95 7.09 -17.94 16.05
C VAL A 95 8.56 -18.13 16.43
N SER A 96 9.24 -19.03 15.73
CA SER A 96 10.63 -19.39 15.99
C SER A 96 11.63 -18.53 15.24
N ALA A 97 11.23 -18.02 14.08
CA ALA A 97 12.00 -17.13 13.25
C ALA A 97 11.05 -16.19 12.50
N LEU A 98 11.59 -15.04 12.10
CA LEU A 98 10.85 -14.01 11.39
C LEU A 98 11.75 -13.42 10.30
N GLN A 99 11.17 -13.27 9.11
CA GLN A 99 11.82 -12.64 7.96
C GLN A 99 10.95 -11.50 7.44
N LEU A 100 11.61 -10.44 6.97
CA LEU A 100 10.99 -9.37 6.19
C LEU A 100 11.49 -9.47 4.75
N GLU A 101 10.57 -9.74 3.84
CA GLU A 101 10.82 -9.70 2.41
C GLU A 101 10.43 -8.31 1.88
N SER A 102 11.26 -7.77 0.98
CA SER A 102 11.00 -6.52 0.29
C SER A 102 11.15 -6.70 -1.21
N ALA A 103 10.27 -6.07 -1.98
CA ALA A 103 10.31 -6.06 -3.44
C ALA A 103 10.10 -4.65 -3.99
N ALA A 104 11.01 -4.17 -4.82
CA ALA A 104 10.99 -2.84 -5.42
C ALA A 104 11.00 -2.91 -6.95
N PRO A 105 9.88 -3.27 -7.61
CA PRO A 105 9.86 -3.57 -9.04
C PRO A 105 10.07 -2.36 -9.95
N VAL A 106 9.74 -1.15 -9.48
CA VAL A 106 9.75 0.09 -10.29
C VAL A 106 10.92 1.01 -9.93
N VAL A 107 11.44 0.92 -8.71
CA VAL A 107 12.40 1.89 -8.16
C VAL A 107 13.73 1.17 -7.95
N GLY A 108 14.59 1.18 -8.97
CA GLY A 108 15.96 0.69 -8.87
C GLY A 108 16.15 -0.83 -8.96
N ALA A 109 15.86 -1.39 -10.14
CA ALA A 109 16.15 -2.80 -10.44
C ALA A 109 17.65 -3.16 -10.42
N SER A 110 18.57 -2.18 -10.42
CA SER A 110 20.00 -2.40 -10.26
C SER A 110 20.35 -2.66 -8.79
N THR A 111 21.24 -3.63 -8.52
CA THR A 111 21.65 -3.97 -7.15
C THR A 111 22.62 -2.94 -6.55
N SER A 112 23.51 -2.34 -7.34
CA SER A 112 24.48 -1.35 -6.87
C SER A 112 23.96 0.09 -6.90
N ASP A 113 23.33 0.48 -8.01
CA ASP A 113 22.96 1.86 -8.31
C ASP A 113 21.45 2.10 -8.19
N GLY A 114 20.69 1.05 -7.87
CA GLY A 114 19.27 1.14 -7.60
C GLY A 114 18.97 1.53 -6.16
N LEU A 115 17.68 1.53 -5.82
CA LEU A 115 17.21 1.87 -4.49
C LEU A 115 17.81 0.89 -3.47
N GLN A 116 18.35 1.44 -2.41
CA GLN A 116 18.90 0.72 -1.28
C GLN A 116 17.96 0.86 -0.08
N ILE A 117 17.97 -0.15 0.78
CA ILE A 117 17.30 -0.14 2.07
C ILE A 117 18.25 -0.52 3.19
N ALA A 118 18.09 0.12 4.34
CA ALA A 118 18.61 -0.31 5.63
C ALA A 118 17.47 -0.44 6.64
N LEU A 119 17.66 -1.28 7.65
CA LEU A 119 16.64 -1.55 8.65
C LEU A 119 17.22 -1.41 10.05
N ASP A 120 16.62 -0.52 10.82
CA ASP A 120 16.90 -0.35 12.25
C ASP A 120 15.69 -0.76 13.08
N ARG A 121 15.94 -1.16 14.31
CA ARG A 121 14.95 -1.42 15.34
C ARG A 121 15.11 -0.40 16.46
N CYS A 122 14.00 0.07 17.02
CA CYS A 122 13.98 0.77 18.30
C CYS A 122 13.24 -0.10 19.33
N SER A 123 13.71 -0.09 20.58
CA SER A 123 13.02 -0.80 21.67
C SER A 123 11.72 -0.10 22.12
N GLN A 124 11.40 1.06 21.56
CA GLN A 124 10.20 1.87 21.78
C GLN A 124 9.68 2.37 20.43
N PRO A 125 8.47 2.93 20.33
CA PRO A 125 8.03 3.58 19.10
C PRO A 125 9.00 4.69 18.66
N TRP A 126 9.25 4.78 17.35
CA TRP A 126 9.99 5.90 16.76
C TRP A 126 9.15 7.18 16.82
N SER A 127 9.81 8.35 16.80
CA SER A 127 9.14 9.62 16.52
C SER A 127 8.43 9.57 15.16
N SER A 128 7.41 10.40 14.96
CA SER A 128 6.60 10.39 13.72
C SER A 128 7.38 10.65 12.43
N ASP A 129 8.52 11.33 12.50
CA ASP A 129 9.45 11.56 11.39
C ASP A 129 10.54 10.46 11.25
N GLY A 130 10.57 9.50 12.19
CA GLY A 130 11.56 8.44 12.29
C GLY A 130 12.98 8.91 12.59
N ALA A 131 13.16 10.15 13.05
CA ALA A 131 14.45 10.70 13.39
C ALA A 131 14.98 10.19 14.73
N THR A 132 14.11 10.02 15.73
CA THR A 132 14.50 9.71 17.10
C THR A 132 13.85 8.43 17.63
N CYS A 133 14.61 7.73 18.48
CA CYS A 133 14.19 6.56 19.22
C CYS A 133 14.33 6.90 20.70
N GLY A 134 13.25 6.80 21.47
CA GLY A 134 13.28 7.02 22.92
C GLY A 134 13.93 5.89 23.73
N GLY A 135 14.35 4.82 23.05
CA GLY A 135 14.96 3.64 23.65
C GLY A 135 16.30 3.27 23.00
N THR A 136 16.58 1.97 22.94
CA THR A 136 17.82 1.46 22.32
C THR A 136 17.59 1.22 20.83
N ILE A 137 18.49 1.74 20.00
CA ILE A 137 18.54 1.45 18.57
C ILE A 137 19.43 0.23 18.33
N THR A 138 18.93 -0.75 17.59
CA THR A 138 19.68 -1.90 17.11
C THR A 138 19.67 -1.90 15.58
N ALA A 139 20.85 -1.92 14.96
CA ALA A 139 20.97 -2.13 13.53
C ALA A 139 20.57 -3.57 13.20
N VAL A 140 19.56 -3.76 12.36
CA VAL A 140 19.06 -5.09 11.97
C VAL A 140 19.66 -5.53 10.65
N SER A 141 19.68 -4.62 9.67
CA SER A 141 20.34 -4.84 8.39
C SER A 141 21.05 -3.56 7.95
N PRO A 142 22.34 -3.63 7.54
CA PRO A 142 22.97 -2.53 6.85
C PRO A 142 22.31 -2.32 5.48
N ASP A 143 22.80 -1.32 4.76
CA ASP A 143 22.32 -1.02 3.42
C ASP A 143 22.51 -2.18 2.45
N ARG A 144 21.48 -2.40 1.65
CA ARG A 144 21.45 -3.44 0.63
C ARG A 144 20.41 -3.09 -0.44
N PRO A 145 20.39 -3.81 -1.59
CA PRO A 145 19.37 -3.60 -2.60
C PRO A 145 17.95 -3.70 -2.03
N ALA A 146 17.05 -2.82 -2.48
CA ALA A 146 15.68 -2.71 -2.00
C ALA A 146 14.82 -3.98 -2.21
N THR A 147 15.21 -4.84 -3.15
CA THR A 147 14.68 -6.20 -3.25
C THR A 147 15.53 -7.13 -2.39
N ALA A 148 14.96 -7.60 -1.28
CA ALA A 148 15.69 -8.26 -0.21
C ALA A 148 14.86 -9.31 0.53
N ARG A 149 15.58 -10.21 1.20
CA ARG A 149 15.08 -10.97 2.35
C ARG A 149 15.97 -10.62 3.55
N ILE A 150 15.37 -10.17 4.63
CA ILE A 150 16.06 -9.71 5.83
C ILE A 150 15.59 -10.56 7.00
N ASP A 151 16.51 -11.27 7.64
CA ASP A 151 16.22 -11.96 8.90
C ASP A 151 16.03 -10.93 10.02
N LEU A 152 15.07 -11.19 10.92
CA LEU A 152 14.78 -10.33 12.07
C LEU A 152 15.16 -11.04 13.38
N PRO A 153 16.48 -11.23 13.65
CA PRO A 153 16.92 -11.90 14.86
C PRO A 153 16.48 -11.13 16.09
N ALA A 154 16.12 -11.88 17.14
CA ALA A 154 15.65 -11.35 18.42
C ALA A 154 14.52 -10.30 18.28
N SER A 155 13.68 -10.40 17.24
CA SER A 155 12.52 -9.54 17.11
C SER A 155 11.57 -9.73 18.29
N PRO A 156 11.12 -8.65 18.95
CA PRO A 156 10.05 -8.74 19.95
C PRO A 156 8.79 -9.40 19.39
N ALA A 157 8.50 -9.20 18.10
CA ALA A 157 7.37 -9.78 17.40
C ALA A 157 7.47 -11.31 17.19
N LEU A 158 8.53 -11.97 17.68
CA LEU A 158 8.52 -13.43 17.83
C LEU A 158 7.44 -13.88 18.83
N ALA A 159 7.19 -13.08 19.87
CA ALA A 159 6.15 -13.32 20.86
C ALA A 159 4.77 -12.86 20.36
N ASN A 160 3.72 -13.53 20.81
CA ASN A 160 2.33 -13.18 20.50
C ASN A 160 2.01 -11.76 21.03
N GLY A 161 1.40 -10.94 20.17
CA GLY A 161 0.85 -9.64 20.57
C GLY A 161 1.88 -8.55 20.82
N VAL A 162 3.17 -8.86 20.64
CA VAL A 162 4.27 -7.91 20.82
C VAL A 162 4.63 -7.28 19.48
N THR A 163 4.90 -5.98 19.51
CA THR A 163 5.28 -5.19 18.33
C THR A 163 6.79 -4.96 18.29
N ASP A 164 7.37 -5.10 17.10
CA ASP A 164 8.71 -4.68 16.76
C ASP A 164 8.64 -3.33 16.01
N HIS A 165 9.30 -2.31 16.56
CA HIS A 165 9.28 -0.94 16.04
C HIS A 165 10.46 -0.71 15.09
N LEU A 166 10.20 -0.89 13.80
CA LEU A 166 11.22 -0.86 12.76
C LEU A 166 11.23 0.49 12.04
N ARG A 167 12.42 0.89 11.60
CA ARG A 167 12.63 2.02 10.69
C ARG A 167 13.32 1.52 9.43
N LEU A 168 12.59 1.58 8.32
CA LEU A 168 13.13 1.34 6.98
C LEU A 168 13.71 2.66 6.46
N THR A 169 15.01 2.69 6.22
CA THR A 169 15.68 3.81 5.55
C THR A 169 15.84 3.46 4.08
N LEU A 170 15.23 4.26 3.22
CA LEU A 170 15.35 4.21 1.76
C LEU A 170 16.47 5.15 1.34
N ARG A 171 17.38 4.70 0.48
CA ARG A 171 18.42 5.57 -0.11
C ARG A 171 18.52 5.34 -1.61
N LEU A 172 18.59 6.42 -2.37
CA LEU A 172 19.02 6.37 -3.76
C LEU A 172 20.52 6.72 -3.81
N PRO A 173 21.43 5.81 -4.24
CA PRO A 173 22.86 6.10 -4.31
C PRO A 173 23.17 7.32 -5.17
N GLU A 174 24.31 7.98 -4.90
CA GLU A 174 24.78 9.09 -5.76
C GLU A 174 25.11 8.63 -7.18
N SER A 175 25.51 7.37 -7.35
CA SER A 175 25.76 6.73 -8.65
C SER A 175 24.48 6.38 -9.43
N ALA A 176 23.30 6.59 -8.84
CA ALA A 176 22.05 6.30 -9.51
C ALA A 176 21.90 7.14 -10.79
N PRO A 177 21.44 6.54 -11.91
CA PRO A 177 21.26 7.26 -13.16
C PRO A 177 20.20 8.36 -13.01
N SER A 178 20.34 9.46 -13.76
CA SER A 178 19.39 10.57 -13.74
C SER A 178 17.95 10.16 -14.08
N ALA A 179 17.76 9.06 -14.82
CA ALA A 179 16.45 8.47 -15.09
C ALA A 179 15.72 7.94 -13.84
N ALA A 180 16.44 7.68 -12.74
CA ALA A 180 15.88 7.30 -11.44
C ALA A 180 15.49 8.50 -10.58
N GLN A 181 15.89 9.73 -10.97
CA GLN A 181 15.61 10.94 -10.22
C GLN A 181 14.12 11.28 -10.28
N GLY A 182 13.51 11.52 -9.11
CA GLY A 182 12.10 11.88 -9.03
C GLY A 182 11.12 10.75 -9.39
N THR A 183 11.63 9.53 -9.65
CA THR A 183 10.79 8.35 -9.84
C THR A 183 9.99 8.11 -8.56
N THR A 184 8.67 8.00 -8.72
CA THR A 184 7.77 7.59 -7.66
C THR A 184 7.39 6.12 -7.86
N GLY A 185 7.24 5.40 -6.77
CA GLY A 185 6.84 4.00 -6.81
C GLY A 185 6.53 3.47 -5.43
N SER A 186 6.52 2.15 -5.30
CA SER A 186 6.34 1.48 -4.01
C SER A 186 7.34 0.35 -3.83
N ILE A 187 7.76 0.16 -2.58
CA ILE A 187 8.32 -1.11 -2.13
C ILE A 187 7.18 -1.91 -1.51
N THR A 188 7.08 -3.17 -1.87
CA THR A 188 6.20 -4.11 -1.20
C THR A 188 6.97 -4.76 -0.05
N LEU A 189 6.44 -4.68 1.18
CA LEU A 189 6.99 -5.38 2.34
C LEU A 189 6.10 -6.57 2.70
N THR A 190 6.70 -7.72 2.97
CA THR A 190 6.02 -8.96 3.35
C THR A 190 6.68 -9.57 4.57
N ALA A 191 5.93 -9.75 5.65
CA ALA A 191 6.41 -10.41 6.87
C ALA A 191 6.11 -11.92 6.83
N VAL A 192 7.12 -12.74 7.12
CA VAL A 192 7.05 -14.21 7.08
C VAL A 192 7.51 -14.79 8.42
N GLY A 193 6.57 -15.32 9.20
CA GLY A 193 6.86 -16.04 10.44
C GLY A 193 6.98 -17.55 10.22
N VAL A 194 7.95 -18.19 10.87
CA VAL A 194 8.14 -19.65 10.81
C VAL A 194 7.85 -20.26 12.19
N GLN A 195 6.92 -21.21 12.25
CA GLN A 195 6.69 -21.99 13.47
C GLN A 195 7.81 -22.99 13.71
N ARG A 196 8.06 -23.34 14.98
CA ARG A 196 8.89 -24.52 15.26
C ARG A 196 8.24 -25.74 14.60
N PRO A 197 9.02 -26.69 14.05
CA PRO A 197 8.50 -28.02 13.77
C PRO A 197 7.81 -28.53 15.04
N GLY A 198 6.54 -28.92 14.91
CA GLY A 198 5.78 -29.44 16.04
C GLY A 198 6.52 -30.64 16.64
N ARG A 199 6.85 -30.56 17.94
CA ARG A 199 7.30 -31.74 18.67
C ARG A 199 6.05 -32.57 18.93
N HIS A 200 5.94 -33.71 18.25
CA HIS A 200 5.01 -34.76 18.68
C HIS A 200 5.39 -35.13 20.12
N VAL A 201 4.46 -34.96 21.05
CA VAL A 201 4.55 -35.53 22.40
C VAL A 201 4.14 -36.99 22.32
#